data_AF-E2ZEW6-F1
#
_entry.id   AF-E2ZEW6-F1
#
_cell.length_a   1.000
_cell.length_b   1.000
_cell.length_c   1.000
_cell.angle_alpha   90.00
_cell.angle_beta   90.00
_cell.angle_gamma   90.00
#
_symmetry.space_group_name_H-M   'P 1'
#
loop_
_entity.id
_entity.type
_entity.pdbx_description
1 polymer ?
#
loop_
_entity_poly.entity_id
_entity_poly.type
_entity_poly.pdbx_seq_one_letter_code
_entity_poly.pdbx_strand_id
1 'polypeptide(L)'
;FSIHNYFFAKAIDQVRPGGIVAFVTSRYTMDSKDSTSRKHMAERADLLGAIRLPNNAFKANAGTDVVSDIIFLQKRDRPANIEPAWVQLGKTEDGFAINQYFADHPEMILGVLSTESTQYGREELTVAPIEGANLADQLAEAVQHIEGQYTEVEVETPDIADVENEKHILPADPDVKNFSYTVVDGEVFYRENS
;
A
#
# COMPACT_ATOMS: atom_id res chain seq x y z
N PHE A 1 2.87 -19.35 -0.94
CA PHE A 1 2.77 -17.89 -1.20
C PHE A 1 4.02 -17.25 -0.61
N SER A 2 4.77 -16.43 -1.37
CA SER A 2 5.90 -15.68 -0.79
C SER A 2 5.39 -14.75 0.30
N ILE A 3 6.18 -14.52 1.36
CA ILE A 3 5.78 -13.66 2.49
C ILE A 3 5.49 -12.22 2.03
N HIS A 4 6.22 -11.73 1.02
CA HIS A 4 5.96 -10.44 0.41
C HIS A 4 4.57 -10.40 -0.23
N ASN A 5 4.22 -11.41 -1.02
CA ASN A 5 2.90 -11.49 -1.67
C ASN A 5 1.76 -11.51 -0.64
N TYR A 6 1.98 -12.14 0.51
CA TYR A 6 1.02 -12.14 1.60
C TYR A 6 0.79 -10.73 2.16
N PHE A 7 1.85 -9.98 2.44
CA PHE A 7 1.73 -8.61 2.96
C PHE A 7 1.09 -7.64 1.95
N PHE A 8 1.44 -7.75 0.66
CA PHE A 8 0.77 -6.98 -0.39
C PHE A 8 -0.72 -7.28 -0.44
N ALA A 9 -1.09 -8.57 -0.52
CA ALA A 9 -2.48 -8.98 -0.56
C ALA A 9 -3.26 -8.51 0.68
N LYS A 10 -2.69 -8.72 1.87
CA LYS A 10 -3.35 -8.33 3.12
C LYS A 10 -3.54 -6.82 3.23
N ALA A 11 -2.53 -6.01 2.92
CA ALA A 11 -2.67 -4.57 3.02
C ALA A 11 -3.68 -4.01 2.00
N ILE A 12 -3.72 -4.54 0.78
CA ILE A 12 -4.76 -4.19 -0.20
C ILE A 12 -6.14 -4.64 0.31
N ASP A 13 -6.26 -5.82 0.92
CA ASP A 13 -7.53 -6.29 1.48
C ASP A 13 -8.06 -5.39 2.61
N GLN A 14 -7.16 -4.79 3.42
CA GLN A 14 -7.52 -3.95 4.57
C GLN A 14 -7.98 -2.53 4.22
N VAL A 15 -7.68 -2.01 3.02
CA VAL A 15 -8.19 -0.69 2.60
C VAL A 15 -9.56 -0.81 1.93
N ARG A 16 -10.37 0.24 1.97
CA ARG A 16 -11.64 0.28 1.22
C ARG A 16 -11.39 0.38 -0.29
N PRO A 17 -12.35 0.03 -1.16
CA PRO A 17 -12.33 0.41 -2.58
C PRO A 17 -11.97 1.89 -2.77
N GLY A 18 -11.10 2.20 -3.73
CA GLY A 18 -10.55 3.55 -3.95
C GLY A 18 -9.50 3.99 -2.92
N GLY A 19 -9.29 3.24 -1.84
CA GLY A 19 -8.23 3.47 -0.88
C GLY A 19 -6.84 3.20 -1.49
N ILE A 20 -5.84 3.95 -1.03
CA ILE A 20 -4.47 3.88 -1.54
C ILE A 20 -3.57 3.24 -0.48
N VAL A 21 -2.67 2.37 -0.93
CA VAL A 21 -1.59 1.79 -0.11
C VAL A 21 -0.25 2.13 -0.75
N ALA A 22 0.71 2.55 0.07
CA ALA A 22 2.10 2.74 -0.32
C ALA A 22 2.97 1.67 0.35
N PHE A 23 3.82 0.99 -0.42
CA PHE A 23 4.76 -0.01 0.08
C PHE A 23 6.19 0.42 -0.18
N VAL A 24 7.05 0.28 0.82
CA VAL A 24 8.50 0.30 0.63
C VAL A 24 8.99 -1.14 0.58
N THR A 25 9.57 -1.55 -0.55
CA THR A 25 10.01 -2.94 -0.76
C THR A 25 11.32 -2.97 -1.55
N SER A 26 12.06 -4.07 -1.52
CA SER A 26 13.21 -4.24 -2.41
C SER A 26 12.78 -4.21 -3.87
N ARG A 27 13.66 -3.74 -4.77
CA ARG A 27 13.43 -3.75 -6.22
C ARG A 27 12.97 -5.09 -6.81
N TYR A 28 13.27 -6.20 -6.14
CA TYR A 28 12.92 -7.55 -6.59
C TYR A 28 11.41 -7.75 -6.73
N THR A 29 10.58 -6.99 -6.01
CA THR A 29 9.12 -7.02 -6.20
C THR A 29 8.74 -6.64 -7.63
N MET A 30 9.32 -5.56 -8.15
CA MET A 30 9.02 -5.06 -9.49
C MET A 30 9.85 -5.77 -10.58
N ASP A 31 11.11 -6.10 -10.30
CA ASP A 31 12.05 -6.65 -11.30
C ASP A 31 12.11 -8.19 -11.35
N SER A 32 11.38 -8.90 -10.48
CA SER A 32 11.37 -10.38 -10.51
C SER A 32 10.93 -10.91 -11.89
N LYS A 33 11.65 -11.90 -12.41
CA LYS A 33 11.27 -12.64 -13.63
C LYS A 33 9.93 -13.36 -13.47
N ASP A 34 9.62 -13.81 -12.25
CA ASP A 34 8.30 -14.33 -11.91
C ASP A 34 7.34 -13.14 -11.68
N SER A 35 6.33 -13.03 -12.54
CA SER A 35 5.30 -11.98 -12.52
C SER A 35 4.12 -12.32 -11.60
N THR A 36 4.09 -13.48 -10.95
CA THR A 36 2.96 -13.94 -10.11
C THR A 36 2.52 -12.89 -9.09
N SER A 37 3.47 -12.26 -8.39
CA SER A 37 3.19 -11.21 -7.41
C SER A 37 2.56 -9.97 -8.05
N ARG A 38 3.08 -9.55 -9.20
CA ARG A 38 2.59 -8.37 -9.93
C ARG A 38 1.22 -8.62 -10.54
N LYS A 39 0.97 -9.81 -11.10
CA LYS A 39 -0.36 -10.24 -11.55
C LYS A 39 -1.37 -10.19 -10.40
N HIS A 40 -1.00 -10.74 -9.26
CA HIS A 40 -1.88 -10.76 -8.09
C HIS A 40 -2.26 -9.34 -7.59
N MET A 41 -1.29 -8.41 -7.59
CA MET A 41 -1.54 -6.99 -7.30
C MET A 41 -2.40 -6.34 -8.39
N ALA A 42 -2.05 -6.54 -9.66
CA ALA A 42 -2.75 -5.98 -10.82
C ALA A 42 -4.19 -6.46 -10.94
N GLU A 43 -4.55 -7.62 -10.40
CA GLU A 43 -5.94 -8.06 -10.32
C GLU A 43 -6.77 -7.19 -9.36
N ARG A 44 -6.19 -6.74 -8.25
CA ARG A 44 -6.92 -6.11 -7.12
C ARG A 44 -6.73 -4.61 -7.01
N ALA A 45 -5.67 -4.07 -7.59
CA ALA A 45 -5.33 -2.66 -7.49
C ALA A 45 -4.78 -2.10 -8.80
N ASP A 46 -5.04 -0.81 -9.03
CA ASP A 46 -4.40 0.00 -10.05
C ASP A 46 -3.04 0.49 -9.53
N LEU A 47 -2.01 0.45 -10.38
CA LEU A 47 -0.73 1.09 -10.08
C LEU A 47 -0.86 2.57 -10.40
N LEU A 48 -0.77 3.40 -9.37
CA LEU A 48 -0.78 4.86 -9.51
C LEU A 48 0.61 5.38 -9.90
N GLY A 49 1.63 4.69 -9.40
CA GLY A 49 3.02 4.99 -9.69
C GLY A 49 3.95 4.20 -8.78
N ALA A 50 5.22 4.16 -9.13
CA ALA A 50 6.28 3.61 -8.30
C ALA A 50 7.54 4.48 -8.40
N ILE A 51 8.30 4.62 -7.33
CA ILE A 51 9.53 5.41 -7.28
C ILE A 51 10.66 4.49 -6.86
N ARG A 52 11.73 4.43 -7.66
CA ARG A 52 12.93 3.64 -7.35
C ARG A 52 13.98 4.51 -6.70
N LEU A 53 14.42 4.10 -5.51
CA LEU A 53 15.38 4.81 -4.69
C LEU A 53 16.81 4.35 -4.97
N PRO A 54 17.82 5.24 -4.79
CA PRO A 54 19.22 4.86 -4.91
C PRO A 54 19.63 3.90 -3.79
N ASN A 55 20.68 3.12 -4.02
CA ASN A 55 21.14 2.08 -3.10
C ASN A 55 21.51 2.62 -1.70
N ASN A 56 21.89 3.90 -1.61
CA ASN A 56 22.28 4.53 -0.35
C ASN A 56 21.10 5.12 0.45
N ALA A 57 19.86 5.05 -0.04
CA ALA A 57 18.69 5.68 0.58
C ALA A 57 18.47 5.27 2.04
N PHE A 58 18.82 4.02 2.39
CA PHE A 58 18.70 3.49 3.75
C PHE A 58 20.04 3.34 4.47
N LYS A 59 21.15 3.81 3.87
CA LYS A 59 22.50 3.62 4.43
C LYS A 59 22.65 4.31 5.78
N ALA A 60 22.15 5.54 5.91
CA ALA A 60 22.26 6.33 7.15
C ALA A 60 21.40 5.77 8.30
N ASN A 61 20.23 5.20 7.98
CA ASN A 61 19.24 4.80 8.98
C ASN A 61 19.24 3.29 9.29
N ALA A 62 19.62 2.46 8.32
CA ALA A 62 19.56 1.00 8.41
C ALA A 62 20.90 0.30 8.10
N GLY A 63 21.92 1.05 7.65
CA GLY A 63 23.26 0.51 7.41
C GLY A 63 23.35 -0.45 6.23
N THR A 64 22.39 -0.42 5.30
CA THR A 64 22.35 -1.31 4.13
C THR A 64 22.39 -0.53 2.83
N ASP A 65 23.07 -1.08 1.83
CA ASP A 65 23.09 -0.58 0.46
C ASP A 65 22.14 -1.45 -0.39
N VAL A 66 20.87 -1.03 -0.49
CA VAL A 66 19.82 -1.79 -1.16
C VAL A 66 18.95 -0.87 -2.01
N VAL A 67 18.82 -1.19 -3.29
CA VAL A 67 17.84 -0.54 -4.18
C VAL A 67 16.43 -0.97 -3.76
N SER A 68 15.60 0.01 -3.44
CA SER A 68 14.24 -0.18 -2.97
C SER A 68 13.25 0.65 -3.78
N ASP A 69 12.03 0.17 -3.88
CA ASP A 69 10.94 0.82 -4.58
C ASP A 69 9.87 1.26 -3.57
N ILE A 70 9.30 2.45 -3.77
CA ILE A 70 8.06 2.90 -3.15
C ILE A 70 6.94 2.70 -4.17
N ILE A 71 5.97 1.82 -3.88
CA ILE A 71 4.92 1.44 -4.83
C ILE A 71 3.57 1.93 -4.32
N PHE A 72 2.85 2.69 -5.14
CA PHE A 72 1.53 3.25 -4.82
C PHE A 72 0.44 2.50 -5.58
N LEU A 73 -0.44 1.84 -4.83
CA LEU A 73 -1.52 1.02 -5.36
C LEU A 73 -2.87 1.54 -4.88
N GLN A 74 -3.84 1.69 -5.78
CA GLN A 74 -5.22 2.02 -5.43
C GLN A 74 -6.11 0.79 -5.56
N LYS A 75 -6.80 0.42 -4.47
CA LYS A 75 -7.67 -0.76 -4.45
C LYS A 75 -8.86 -0.58 -5.38
N ARG A 76 -9.14 -1.58 -6.20
CA ARG A 76 -10.36 -1.65 -7.00
C ARG A 76 -11.54 -2.13 -6.18
N ASP A 77 -12.72 -1.70 -6.58
CA ASP A 77 -13.98 -2.19 -6.03
C ASP A 77 -14.17 -3.70 -6.24
N ARG A 78 -13.74 -4.20 -7.41
CA ARG A 78 -13.76 -5.62 -7.74
C ARG A 78 -12.46 -6.04 -8.41
N PRO A 79 -12.02 -7.29 -8.20
CA PRO A 79 -10.91 -7.85 -8.95
C PRO A 79 -11.20 -7.81 -10.46
N ALA A 80 -10.17 -7.53 -11.25
CA ALA A 80 -10.24 -7.51 -12.70
C ALA A 80 -9.22 -8.49 -13.28
N ASN A 81 -9.62 -9.26 -14.29
CA ASN A 81 -8.68 -10.12 -15.02
C ASN A 81 -8.01 -9.30 -16.13
N ILE A 82 -7.10 -8.43 -15.73
CA ILE A 82 -6.33 -7.57 -16.64
C ILE A 82 -4.84 -7.78 -16.41
N GLU A 83 -4.06 -7.53 -17.46
CA GLU A 83 -2.61 -7.64 -17.42
C GLU A 83 -1.99 -6.35 -17.98
N PRO A 84 -1.92 -5.27 -17.17
CA PRO A 84 -1.30 -4.02 -17.59
C PRO A 84 0.20 -4.20 -17.84
N ALA A 85 0.79 -3.31 -18.64
CA ALA A 85 2.17 -3.42 -19.11
C ALA A 85 3.20 -3.61 -17.96
N TRP A 86 3.03 -2.90 -16.84
CA TRP A 86 3.91 -2.98 -15.66
C TRP A 86 3.98 -4.36 -15.00
N VAL A 87 3.06 -5.28 -15.31
CA VAL A 87 3.17 -6.68 -14.84
C VAL A 87 4.41 -7.36 -15.44
N GLN A 88 4.84 -6.92 -16.61
CA GLN A 88 5.96 -7.49 -17.34
C GLN A 88 7.27 -6.74 -17.09
N LEU A 89 8.37 -7.38 -17.48
CA LEU A 89 9.67 -6.74 -17.54
C LEU A 89 9.85 -6.11 -18.91
N GLY A 90 10.46 -4.93 -18.91
CA GLY A 90 10.97 -4.25 -20.09
C GLY A 90 12.49 -4.31 -20.16
N LYS A 91 13.03 -3.51 -21.07
CA LYS A 91 14.47 -3.31 -21.21
C LYS A 91 14.73 -1.83 -21.45
N THR A 92 15.64 -1.24 -20.69
CA THR A 92 16.06 0.15 -20.91
C THR A 92 16.87 0.28 -22.20
N GLU A 93 17.10 1.51 -22.67
CA GLU A 93 17.96 1.79 -23.82
C GLU A 93 19.39 1.23 -23.63
N ASP A 94 19.94 1.35 -22.42
CA ASP A 94 21.25 0.80 -22.04
C ASP A 94 21.25 -0.72 -21.82
N GLY A 95 20.07 -1.34 -21.94
CA GLY A 95 19.91 -2.78 -21.96
C GLY A 95 19.68 -3.46 -20.61
N PHE A 96 19.39 -2.71 -19.56
CA PHE A 96 19.01 -3.26 -18.26
C PHE A 96 17.61 -3.87 -18.30
N ALA A 97 17.47 -5.11 -17.83
CA ALA A 97 16.17 -5.75 -17.66
C ALA A 97 15.55 -5.34 -16.33
N ILE A 98 14.51 -4.51 -16.38
CA ILE A 98 13.79 -3.96 -15.22
C ILE A 98 12.28 -4.07 -15.45
N ASN A 99 11.47 -3.76 -14.43
CA ASN A 99 10.03 -3.64 -14.61
C ASN A 99 9.66 -2.68 -15.75
N GLN A 100 8.65 -3.05 -16.55
CA GLN A 100 8.22 -2.23 -17.69
C GLN A 100 7.81 -0.81 -17.28
N TYR A 101 7.20 -0.62 -16.10
CA TYR A 101 6.87 0.72 -15.59
C TYR A 101 8.11 1.60 -15.48
N PHE A 102 9.21 1.10 -14.91
CA PHE A 102 10.44 1.90 -14.78
C PHE A 102 11.18 2.09 -16.10
N ALA A 103 11.01 1.18 -17.06
CA ALA A 103 11.53 1.36 -18.41
C ALA A 103 10.78 2.48 -19.15
N ASP A 104 9.47 2.59 -18.92
CA ASP A 104 8.61 3.62 -19.52
C ASP A 104 8.69 4.96 -18.78
N HIS A 105 9.05 4.94 -17.48
CA HIS A 105 9.15 6.10 -16.59
C HIS A 105 10.56 6.24 -15.97
N PRO A 106 11.60 6.53 -16.77
CA PRO A 106 12.96 6.70 -16.26
C PRO A 106 13.08 7.84 -15.23
N GLU A 107 12.22 8.87 -15.30
CA GLU A 107 12.12 9.96 -14.33
C GLU A 107 11.76 9.48 -12.92
N MET A 108 11.17 8.29 -12.79
CA MET A 108 10.80 7.70 -11.50
C MET A 108 11.95 6.88 -10.87
N ILE A 109 13.14 6.90 -11.46
CA ILE A 109 14.37 6.30 -10.91
C ILE A 109 15.25 7.41 -10.37
N LEU A 110 15.35 7.52 -9.04
CA LEU A 110 16.09 8.59 -8.36
C LEU A 110 17.59 8.29 -8.29
N GLY A 111 18.22 8.13 -9.45
CA GLY A 111 19.62 7.77 -9.56
C GLY A 111 19.99 7.26 -10.95
N VAL A 112 21.22 6.77 -11.06
CA VAL A 112 21.78 6.23 -12.30
C VAL A 112 21.81 4.71 -12.21
N LEU A 113 21.13 4.04 -13.15
CA LEU A 113 21.22 2.58 -13.28
C LEU A 113 22.66 2.18 -13.63
N SER A 114 23.21 1.22 -12.89
CA SER A 114 24.54 0.68 -13.14
C SER A 114 24.61 -0.78 -12.67
N THR A 115 25.77 -1.41 -12.76
CA THR A 115 26.03 -2.71 -12.15
C THR A 115 27.07 -2.59 -11.04
N GLU A 116 26.88 -3.39 -9.99
CA GLU A 116 27.86 -3.55 -8.92
C GLU A 116 28.29 -5.01 -8.83
N SER A 117 29.59 -5.22 -8.62
CA SER A 117 30.15 -6.56 -8.47
C SER A 117 29.84 -7.06 -7.06
N THR A 118 29.07 -8.15 -6.98
CA THR A 118 28.81 -8.82 -5.72
C THR A 118 30.03 -9.65 -5.28
N GLN A 119 30.10 -10.01 -4.01
CA GLN A 119 31.13 -10.90 -3.44
C GLN A 119 31.25 -12.28 -4.14
N TYR A 120 30.28 -12.63 -4.98
CA TYR A 120 30.26 -13.87 -5.77
C TYR A 120 30.60 -13.64 -7.26
N GLY A 121 31.09 -12.47 -7.62
CA GLY A 121 31.49 -12.12 -8.99
C GLY A 121 30.32 -11.96 -9.97
N ARG A 122 29.08 -11.90 -9.47
CA ARG A 122 27.91 -11.55 -10.29
C ARG A 122 27.76 -10.04 -10.32
N GLU A 123 27.54 -9.50 -11.52
CA GLU A 123 27.06 -8.14 -11.69
C GLU A 123 25.57 -8.08 -11.35
N GLU A 124 25.24 -7.38 -10.28
CA GLU A 124 23.87 -7.06 -9.94
C GLU A 124 23.57 -5.63 -10.36
N LEU A 125 22.41 -5.41 -10.97
CA LEU A 125 21.93 -4.06 -11.23
C LEU A 125 21.94 -3.26 -9.91
N THR A 126 22.22 -1.97 -9.95
CA THR A 126 22.10 -1.07 -8.81
C THR A 126 21.63 0.30 -9.30
N VAL A 127 21.35 1.20 -8.37
CA VAL A 127 20.99 2.59 -8.66
C VAL A 127 21.93 3.45 -7.84
N ALA A 128 22.91 4.06 -8.50
CA ALA A 128 23.83 4.98 -7.87
C ALA A 128 23.14 6.33 -7.62
N PRO A 129 23.35 6.96 -6.46
CA PRO A 129 22.83 8.30 -6.21
C PRO A 129 23.41 9.32 -7.20
N ILE A 130 22.61 10.31 -7.58
CA ILE A 130 23.10 11.45 -8.37
C ILE A 130 24.02 12.30 -7.48
N GLU A 131 25.24 12.56 -7.93
CA GLU A 131 26.22 13.32 -7.15
C GLU A 131 25.72 14.74 -6.87
N GLY A 132 25.77 15.16 -5.60
CA GLY A 132 25.31 16.48 -5.15
C GLY A 132 23.79 16.66 -5.07
N ALA A 133 22.98 15.69 -5.51
CA ALA A 133 21.54 15.78 -5.44
C ALA A 133 21.00 15.41 -4.05
N ASN A 134 19.96 16.12 -3.60
CA ASN A 134 19.25 15.80 -2.37
C ASN A 134 18.14 14.79 -2.66
N LEU A 135 18.08 13.69 -1.90
CA LEU A 135 17.07 12.64 -2.10
C LEU A 135 15.65 13.11 -1.75
N ALA A 136 15.49 13.98 -0.75
CA ALA A 136 14.18 14.49 -0.35
C ALA A 136 13.56 15.37 -1.45
N ASP A 137 14.37 16.22 -2.08
CA ASP A 137 13.92 17.07 -3.19
C ASP A 137 13.52 16.23 -4.41
N GLN A 138 14.37 15.25 -4.77
CA GLN A 138 14.07 14.28 -5.83
C GLN A 138 12.78 13.50 -5.56
N LEU A 139 12.57 13.06 -4.32
CA LEU A 139 11.35 12.35 -3.94
C LEU A 139 10.12 13.25 -4.02
N ALA A 140 10.24 14.51 -3.58
CA ALA A 140 9.16 15.50 -3.65
C ALA A 140 8.76 15.82 -5.10
N GLU A 141 9.72 15.81 -6.03
CA GLU A 141 9.46 15.94 -7.46
C GLU A 141 8.79 14.67 -8.03
N ALA A 142 9.36 13.49 -7.78
CA ALA A 142 8.84 12.23 -8.29
C ALA A 142 7.39 11.94 -7.82
N VAL A 143 7.03 12.34 -6.60
CA VAL A 143 5.65 12.19 -6.10
C VAL A 143 4.64 12.98 -6.95
N GLN A 144 5.03 14.07 -7.60
CA GLN A 144 4.14 14.86 -8.47
C GLN A 144 3.76 14.12 -9.76
N HIS A 145 4.52 13.10 -10.15
CA HIS A 145 4.24 12.25 -11.31
C HIS A 145 3.32 11.06 -10.99
N ILE A 146 2.94 10.86 -9.73
CA ILE A 146 2.00 9.79 -9.36
C ILE A 146 0.58 10.20 -9.79
N GLU A 147 -0.03 9.40 -10.65
CA GLU A 147 -1.38 9.66 -11.15
C GLU A 147 -2.41 8.91 -10.33
N GLY A 148 -3.41 9.61 -9.80
CA GLY A 148 -4.52 8.97 -9.08
C GLY A 148 -5.55 9.97 -8.59
N GLN A 149 -6.78 9.50 -8.39
CA GLN A 149 -7.85 10.29 -7.77
C GLN A 149 -8.15 9.69 -6.40
N TYR A 150 -7.88 10.43 -5.33
CA TYR A 150 -8.33 10.07 -4.00
C TYR A 150 -9.68 10.72 -3.73
N THR A 151 -10.73 9.90 -3.59
CA THR A 151 -12.01 10.37 -3.10
C THR A 151 -12.00 10.33 -1.59
N GLU A 152 -11.94 11.51 -0.98
CA GLU A 152 -12.19 11.68 0.44
C GLU A 152 -13.60 11.17 0.75
N VAL A 153 -13.74 10.39 1.82
CA VAL A 153 -15.08 9.99 2.24
C VAL A 153 -15.57 11.09 3.13
N GLU A 154 -16.75 11.62 2.79
CA GLU A 154 -17.59 12.28 3.77
C GLU A 154 -17.79 11.27 4.88
N VAL A 155 -17.08 11.48 5.99
CA VAL A 155 -17.46 10.85 7.25
C VAL A 155 -18.86 11.39 7.46
N GLU A 156 -19.88 10.56 7.23
CA GLU A 156 -21.18 10.82 7.82
C GLU A 156 -20.87 10.97 9.30
N THR A 157 -20.80 12.22 9.77
CA THR A 157 -20.87 12.48 11.20
C THR A 157 -22.11 11.73 11.61
N PRO A 158 -22.02 10.73 12.49
CA PRO A 158 -23.21 10.01 12.93
C PRO A 158 -24.22 11.08 13.28
N ASP A 159 -25.37 11.03 12.61
CA ASP A 159 -26.40 12.04 12.78
C ASP A 159 -26.61 12.15 14.28
N ILE A 160 -26.71 13.36 14.83
CA ILE A 160 -26.84 13.53 16.29
C ILE A 160 -28.11 12.78 16.79
N ALA A 161 -29.01 12.43 15.87
CA ALA A 161 -30.14 11.53 16.06
C ALA A 161 -29.76 10.04 16.29
N ASP A 162 -28.66 9.53 15.75
CA ASP A 162 -28.16 8.18 16.05
C ASP A 162 -27.53 8.08 17.45
N VAL A 163 -27.10 9.21 18.03
CA VAL A 163 -26.66 9.28 19.43
C VAL A 163 -27.85 9.20 20.40
N GLU A 164 -29.06 9.59 19.98
CA GLU A 164 -30.28 9.36 20.78
C GLU A 164 -30.71 7.88 20.81
N ASN A 165 -30.14 7.04 19.93
CA ASN A 165 -30.27 5.59 19.99
C ASN A 165 -29.17 4.91 20.85
N GLU A 166 -28.40 5.69 21.61
CA GLU A 166 -27.76 5.15 22.82
C GLU A 166 -28.88 4.60 23.70
N LYS A 167 -29.05 3.27 23.67
CA LYS A 167 -29.93 2.50 24.55
C LYS A 167 -29.98 3.19 25.92
N HIS A 168 -31.17 3.62 26.35
CA HIS A 168 -31.36 4.14 27.70
C HIS A 168 -31.01 2.99 28.67
N ILE A 169 -29.78 2.94 29.16
CA ILE A 169 -29.33 1.89 30.06
C ILE A 169 -29.62 2.39 31.47
N LEU A 170 -30.62 1.79 32.10
CA LEU A 170 -30.89 1.98 33.53
C LEU A 170 -30.09 0.96 34.36
N PRO A 171 -29.72 1.29 35.60
CA PRO A 171 -29.20 0.30 36.54
C PRO A 171 -30.15 -0.90 36.66
N ALA A 172 -29.61 -2.12 36.64
CA ALA A 172 -30.42 -3.33 36.70
C ALA A 172 -31.17 -3.42 38.05
N ASP A 173 -32.50 -3.43 38.00
CA ASP A 173 -33.35 -3.67 39.17
C ASP A 173 -33.13 -5.12 39.68
N PRO A 174 -32.66 -5.31 40.92
CA PRO A 174 -32.39 -6.63 41.48
C PRO A 174 -33.65 -7.52 41.56
N ASP A 175 -34.84 -6.94 41.61
CA ASP A 175 -36.12 -7.67 41.70
C ASP A 175 -36.62 -8.20 40.34
N VAL A 176 -36.06 -7.71 39.21
CA VAL A 176 -36.43 -8.14 37.85
C VAL A 176 -35.55 -9.31 37.41
N LYS A 177 -36.09 -10.48 37.05
CA LYS A 177 -35.27 -11.64 36.63
C LYS A 177 -34.32 -11.30 35.45
N ASN A 178 -33.09 -11.80 35.50
CA ASN A 178 -32.13 -11.64 34.40
C ASN A 178 -32.64 -12.29 33.10
N PHE A 179 -32.33 -11.70 31.95
CA PHE A 179 -32.83 -12.08 30.62
C PHE A 179 -34.35 -11.98 30.47
N SER A 180 -34.97 -10.99 31.11
CA SER A 180 -36.40 -10.72 31.00
C SER A 180 -36.69 -9.27 30.62
N TYR A 181 -37.91 -9.01 30.14
CA TYR A 181 -38.39 -7.68 29.80
C TYR A 181 -39.14 -7.08 30.99
N THR A 182 -38.94 -5.79 31.27
CA THR A 182 -39.67 -5.01 32.27
C THR A 182 -40.13 -3.68 31.69
N VAL A 183 -41.12 -3.05 32.31
CA VAL A 183 -41.58 -1.71 31.92
C VAL A 183 -41.13 -0.71 32.98
N VAL A 184 -40.37 0.31 32.58
CA VAL A 184 -39.98 1.45 33.44
C VAL A 184 -40.47 2.72 32.76
N ASP A 185 -41.23 3.54 33.49
CA ASP A 185 -41.79 4.81 33.01
C ASP A 185 -42.57 4.73 31.67
N GLY A 186 -43.17 3.56 31.38
CA GLY A 186 -43.96 3.32 30.17
C GLY A 186 -43.16 2.77 28.98
N GLU A 187 -41.84 2.60 29.14
CA GLU A 187 -40.95 2.04 28.12
C GLU A 187 -40.49 0.62 28.49
N VAL A 188 -40.28 -0.22 27.47
CA VAL A 188 -39.90 -1.63 27.66
C VAL A 188 -38.38 -1.77 27.67
N PHE A 189 -37.83 -2.30 28.75
CA PHE A 189 -36.41 -2.58 28.94
C PHE A 189 -36.13 -4.08 28.96
N TYR A 190 -34.99 -4.49 28.42
CA TYR A 190 -34.48 -5.87 28.51
C TYR A 190 -33.32 -5.92 29.50
N ARG A 191 -33.42 -6.78 30.52
CA ARG A 191 -32.33 -6.99 31.47
C ARG A 191 -31.34 -8.00 30.91
N GLU A 192 -30.11 -7.58 30.65
CA GLU A 192 -28.98 -8.45 30.32
C GLU A 192 -27.86 -8.22 31.34
N ASN A 193 -27.42 -9.29 32.02
CA ASN A 193 -26.22 -9.43 32.89
C ASN A 193 -25.60 -8.16 33.51
N SER A 194 -25.54 -8.13 34.86
CA SER A 194 -24.88 -7.12 35.70
C SER A 194 -23.49 -6.68 35.26
#